data_AF-A0A524B5U7-F1
#
_entry.id   AF-A0A524B5U7-F1
#
_cell.length_a   1.000
_cell.length_b   1.000
_cell.length_c   1.000
_cell.angle_alpha   90.00
_cell.angle_beta   90.00
_cell.angle_gamma   90.00
#
_symmetry.space_group_name_H-M   'P 1'
#
loop_
_entity.id
_entity.type
_entity.pdbx_description
1 polymer ?
#
loop_
_entity_poly.entity_id
_entity_poly.type
_entity_poly.pdbx_seq_one_letter_code
_entity_poly.pdbx_strand_id
1 'polypeptide(L)'
;MSNTKKPMRGRAPKDAGRKIKKKANILSAEKVDYIDYKDINLLQRFMSDRSKIRGQKINGTTVQQQRELANAVKNAREMALLPYTKRVASVGRGPRRGPAPEGASERAPEVVLDDQVESTEVEGTEDGEA
;
A
#
# COMPACT_ATOMS: atom_id res chain seq x y z
N MET A 1 29.82 55.21 -7.66
CA MET A 1 28.55 54.52 -7.96
C MET A 1 28.59 53.16 -7.29
N SER A 2 27.83 52.95 -6.22
CA SER A 2 27.83 51.71 -5.42
C SER A 2 26.89 50.67 -6.03
N ASN A 3 27.39 49.45 -6.24
CA ASN A 3 26.62 48.36 -6.84
C ASN A 3 25.96 47.51 -5.74
N THR A 4 24.71 47.81 -5.38
CA THR A 4 23.95 47.02 -4.41
C THR A 4 23.19 45.89 -5.10
N LYS A 5 23.77 44.68 -5.17
CA LYS A 5 23.02 43.46 -5.49
C LYS A 5 22.01 43.18 -4.36
N LYS A 6 20.71 43.31 -4.64
CA LYS A 6 19.65 42.79 -3.75
C LYS A 6 19.82 41.27 -3.61
N PRO A 7 19.89 40.70 -2.39
CA PRO A 7 19.93 39.25 -2.24
C PRO A 7 18.57 38.66 -2.63
N MET A 8 18.58 37.68 -3.54
CA MET A 8 17.39 36.89 -3.84
C MET A 8 16.89 36.23 -2.55
N ARG A 9 15.68 36.58 -2.11
CA ARG A 9 14.97 35.85 -1.05
C ARG A 9 14.61 34.47 -1.60
N GLY A 10 15.52 33.50 -1.49
CA GLY A 10 15.20 32.09 -1.69
C GLY A 10 14.02 31.72 -0.79
N ARG A 11 13.02 31.03 -1.35
CA ARG A 11 11.90 30.49 -0.55
C ARG A 11 12.49 29.64 0.56
N ALA A 12 12.22 29.99 1.82
CA ALA A 12 12.67 29.22 2.96
C ALA A 12 12.22 27.75 2.77
N PRO A 13 13.09 26.76 3.07
CA PRO A 13 12.71 25.36 2.95
C PRO A 13 11.48 25.12 3.82
N LYS A 14 10.38 24.71 3.20
CA LYS A 14 9.05 24.54 3.82
C LYS A 14 9.06 23.56 5.01
N ASP A 15 10.15 22.81 5.17
CA ASP A 15 10.35 21.77 6.17
C ASP A 15 11.38 22.12 7.26
N ALA A 16 11.93 23.35 7.29
CA ALA A 16 12.98 23.75 8.24
C ALA A 16 12.60 23.66 9.73
N GLY A 17 11.30 23.65 10.05
CA GLY A 17 10.80 23.65 11.44
C GLY A 17 10.09 22.36 11.87
N ARG A 18 9.90 21.37 10.98
CA ARG A 18 9.07 20.22 11.33
C ARG A 18 9.91 19.18 12.07
N LYS A 19 9.88 19.23 13.40
CA LYS A 19 10.48 18.21 14.27
C LYS A 19 9.86 16.84 13.96
N ILE A 20 10.58 16.00 13.21
CA ILE A 20 10.16 14.62 12.93
C ILE A 20 10.25 13.84 14.25
N LYS A 21 9.10 13.60 14.88
CA LYS A 21 9.02 12.73 16.06
C LYS A 21 9.41 11.31 15.62
N LYS A 22 10.41 10.73 16.28
CA LYS A 22 10.81 9.33 16.05
C LYS A 22 9.66 8.43 16.52
N LYS A 23 9.18 7.55 15.65
CA LYS A 23 8.18 6.54 16.01
C LYS A 23 8.82 5.48 16.90
N ALA A 24 8.01 4.86 17.76
CA ALA A 24 8.46 3.76 18.61
C ALA A 24 8.93 2.58 17.75
N ASN A 25 10.01 1.93 18.18
CA ASN A 25 10.59 0.80 17.48
C ASN A 25 9.77 -0.47 17.76
N ILE A 26 9.20 -1.05 16.71
CA ILE A 26 8.36 -2.25 16.79
C ILE A 26 9.18 -3.46 17.29
N LEU A 27 10.44 -3.61 16.83
CA LEU A 27 11.30 -4.73 17.24
C LEU A 27 11.62 -4.71 18.74
N SER A 28 11.87 -3.52 19.27
CA SER A 28 12.15 -3.34 20.70
C SER A 28 10.91 -3.55 21.56
N ALA A 29 9.72 -3.23 21.05
CA ALA A 29 8.46 -3.49 21.75
C ALA A 29 8.15 -4.98 21.86
N GLU A 30 8.46 -5.75 20.81
CA GLU A 30 8.24 -7.21 20.75
C GLU A 30 9.40 -8.03 21.33
N LYS A 31 10.47 -7.37 21.80
CA LYS A 31 11.69 -8.00 22.36
C LYS A 31 12.27 -9.07 21.43
N VAL A 32 12.32 -8.77 20.13
CA VAL A 32 12.94 -9.67 19.14
C VAL A 32 14.45 -9.45 19.16
N ASP A 33 15.19 -10.47 19.60
CA ASP A 33 16.65 -10.45 19.66
C ASP A 33 17.31 -10.75 18.31
N TYR A 34 16.69 -11.61 17.49
CA TYR A 34 17.25 -12.05 16.21
C TYR A 34 16.22 -11.96 15.08
N ILE A 35 16.68 -11.52 13.90
CA ILE A 35 15.84 -11.32 12.72
C ILE A 35 16.21 -12.38 11.68
N ASP A 36 15.45 -13.47 11.62
CA ASP A 36 15.65 -14.53 10.64
C ASP A 36 14.80 -14.29 9.37
N TYR A 37 15.26 -14.82 8.23
CA TYR A 37 14.51 -14.80 6.97
C TYR A 37 13.31 -15.75 6.99
N LYS A 38 13.29 -16.70 7.92
CA LYS A 38 12.21 -17.70 8.09
C LYS A 38 10.98 -17.14 8.80
N ASP A 39 11.13 -16.04 9.55
CA ASP A 39 10.03 -15.43 10.30
C ASP A 39 9.16 -14.54 9.40
N ILE A 40 8.39 -15.18 8.52
CA ILE A 40 7.56 -14.51 7.50
C ILE A 40 6.62 -13.48 8.16
N ASN A 41 6.00 -13.84 9.29
CA ASN A 41 5.06 -12.97 10.01
C ASN A 41 5.72 -11.68 10.50
N LEU A 42 6.96 -11.77 10.99
CA LEU A 42 7.72 -10.60 11.44
C LEU A 42 8.08 -9.73 10.25
N LEU A 43 8.66 -10.31 9.20
CA LEU A 43 9.12 -9.60 8.01
C LEU A 43 7.97 -8.91 7.26
N GLN A 44 6.80 -9.55 7.20
CA GLN A 44 5.63 -9.01 6.51
C GLN A 44 5.11 -7.72 7.17
N ARG A 45 5.25 -7.56 8.50
CA ARG A 45 4.93 -6.30 9.22
C ARG A 45 5.80 -5.13 8.78
N PHE A 46 7.05 -5.41 8.38
CA PHE A 46 7.98 -4.40 7.86
C PHE A 46 7.83 -4.17 6.35
N MET A 47 6.84 -4.79 5.70
CA MET A 47 6.55 -4.65 4.27
C MET A 47 5.28 -3.83 4.01
N SER A 48 5.12 -3.38 2.78
CA SER A 48 3.89 -2.79 2.29
C SER A 48 2.92 -3.85 1.79
N ASP A 49 1.67 -3.44 1.60
CA ASP A 49 0.67 -4.15 0.80
C ASP A 49 1.19 -4.61 -0.58
N ARG A 50 1.98 -3.75 -1.25
CA ARG A 50 2.69 -4.05 -2.51
C ARG A 50 3.96 -4.90 -2.36
N SER A 51 4.19 -5.45 -1.18
CA SER A 51 5.37 -6.22 -0.83
C SER A 51 6.69 -5.43 -0.96
N LYS A 52 6.69 -4.11 -0.79
CA LYS A 52 7.91 -3.28 -0.74
C LYS A 52 8.40 -3.14 0.71
N ILE A 53 9.71 -3.11 0.93
CA ILE A 53 10.28 -2.90 2.27
C ILE A 53 9.96 -1.47 2.73
N ARG A 54 9.38 -1.31 3.93
CA ARG A 54 9.09 0.00 4.53
C ARG A 54 10.38 0.64 5.01
N GLY A 55 10.44 1.97 4.90
CA GLY A 55 11.61 2.74 5.35
C GLY A 55 11.69 2.84 6.88
N GLN A 56 12.91 2.99 7.38
CA GLN A 56 13.24 3.12 8.81
C GLN A 56 12.35 4.14 9.54
N LYS A 57 12.08 5.31 8.94
CA LYS A 57 11.29 6.39 9.55
C LYS A 57 9.84 6.00 9.87
N ILE A 58 9.29 5.02 9.14
CA ILE A 58 7.93 4.53 9.36
C ILE A 58 7.89 3.59 10.56
N ASN A 59 8.89 2.70 10.66
CA ASN A 59 8.94 1.63 11.65
C ASN A 59 9.66 2.01 12.95
N GLY A 60 10.44 3.11 12.96
CA GLY A 60 11.20 3.55 14.12
C GLY A 60 12.44 2.70 14.43
N THR A 61 12.85 1.81 13.52
CA THR A 61 14.01 0.89 13.69
C THR A 61 15.34 1.64 13.70
N THR A 62 16.40 1.03 14.23
CA THR A 62 17.77 1.56 14.09
C THR A 62 18.33 1.30 12.69
N VAL A 63 19.43 1.97 12.32
CA VAL A 63 20.05 1.77 10.98
C VAL A 63 20.58 0.35 10.83
N GLN A 64 21.14 -0.23 11.90
CA GLN A 64 21.66 -1.60 11.92
C GLN A 64 20.52 -2.62 11.73
N GLN A 65 19.48 -2.53 12.55
CA GLN A 65 18.29 -3.37 12.43
C GLN A 65 17.63 -3.26 11.06
N GLN A 66 17.58 -2.06 10.46
CA GLN A 66 17.02 -1.89 9.12
C GLN A 66 17.86 -2.60 8.04
N ARG A 67 19.19 -2.65 8.18
CA ARG A 67 20.07 -3.39 7.26
C ARG A 67 19.88 -4.90 7.41
N GLU A 68 19.80 -5.38 8.64
CA GLU A 68 19.51 -6.79 8.96
C GLU A 68 18.15 -7.21 8.40
N LEU A 69 17.09 -6.43 8.66
CA LEU A 69 15.76 -6.62 8.07
C LEU A 69 15.81 -6.65 6.54
N ALA A 70 16.53 -5.72 5.91
CA ALA A 70 16.63 -5.67 4.46
C ALA A 70 17.33 -6.91 3.89
N ASN A 71 18.36 -7.43 4.56
CA ASN A 71 19.04 -8.65 4.16
C ASN A 71 18.15 -9.88 4.38
N ALA A 72 17.48 -9.99 5.53
CA ALA A 72 16.53 -11.07 5.81
C ALA A 72 15.38 -11.10 4.79
N VAL A 73 14.79 -9.96 4.44
CA VAL A 73 13.73 -9.89 3.42
C VAL A 73 14.25 -10.28 2.03
N LYS A 74 15.48 -9.89 1.66
CA LYS A 74 16.08 -10.30 0.39
C LYS A 74 16.27 -11.82 0.35
N ASN A 75 16.88 -12.39 1.38
CA ASN A 75 17.09 -13.84 1.49
C ASN A 75 15.75 -14.60 1.45
N ALA A 76 14.74 -14.13 2.18
CA ALA A 76 13.41 -14.73 2.17
C ALA A 76 12.74 -14.70 0.78
N ARG A 77 13.03 -13.68 -0.04
CA ARG A 77 12.54 -13.60 -1.43
C ARG A 77 13.27 -14.56 -2.36
N GLU A 78 14.57 -14.72 -2.20
CA GLU A 78 15.33 -15.73 -2.95
C GLU A 78 14.87 -17.16 -2.60
N MET A 79 14.50 -17.39 -1.34
CA MET A 79 13.92 -18.65 -0.87
C MET A 79 12.42 -18.81 -1.21
N ALA A 80 11.84 -17.89 -2.00
CA ALA A 80 10.43 -17.86 -2.38
C ALA A 80 9.41 -17.85 -1.22
N LEU A 81 9.84 -17.50 0.00
CA LEU A 81 8.96 -17.34 1.17
C LEU A 81 8.14 -16.05 1.10
N LEU A 82 8.71 -15.01 0.48
CA LEU A 82 8.08 -13.70 0.33
C LEU A 82 8.03 -13.27 -1.15
N PRO A 83 6.94 -12.63 -1.60
CA PRO A 83 6.82 -12.15 -2.97
C PRO A 83 7.65 -10.88 -3.23
N TYR A 84 8.18 -10.77 -4.45
CA TYR A 84 8.84 -9.56 -4.94
C TYR A 84 7.88 -8.41 -5.21
N THR A 85 6.71 -8.73 -5.78
CA THR A 85 5.69 -7.75 -6.12
C THR A 85 4.30 -8.32 -5.84
N LYS A 86 3.40 -7.48 -5.35
CA LYS A 86 1.97 -7.79 -5.26
C LYS A 86 1.21 -6.69 -5.99
N ARG A 87 0.43 -7.06 -7.00
CA ARG A 87 -0.55 -6.15 -7.62
C ARG A 87 -1.66 -5.92 -6.59
N VAL A 88 -1.73 -4.71 -6.05
CA VAL A 88 -2.95 -4.23 -5.41
C VAL A 88 -3.82 -3.68 -6.52
N ALA A 89 -5.05 -4.19 -6.65
CA ALA A 89 -6.06 -3.51 -7.43
C ALA A 89 -6.18 -2.11 -6.84
N SER A 90 -5.77 -1.08 -7.60
CA SER A 90 -6.13 0.27 -7.24
C SER A 90 -7.65 0.31 -7.32
N VAL A 91 -8.33 0.26 -6.18
CA VAL A 91 -9.72 0.66 -6.09
C VAL A 91 -9.76 2.02 -6.78
N GLY A 92 -10.51 2.07 -7.89
CA GLY A 92 -10.40 3.12 -8.89
C GLY A 92 -10.29 4.47 -8.22
N ARG A 93 -9.24 5.22 -8.56
CA ARG A 93 -9.19 6.64 -8.21
C ARG A 93 -10.43 7.23 -8.89
N GLY A 94 -11.44 7.58 -8.11
CA GLY A 94 -12.69 8.14 -8.61
C GLY A 94 -12.39 9.27 -9.60
N PRO A 95 -13.32 9.55 -10.54
CA PRO A 95 -13.08 10.46 -11.64
C PRO A 95 -12.43 11.74 -11.12
N ARG A 96 -11.32 12.13 -11.75
CA ARG A 96 -10.63 13.39 -11.41
C ARG A 96 -11.69 14.48 -11.47
N ARG A 97 -11.93 15.15 -10.33
CA ARG A 97 -12.88 16.25 -10.22
C ARG A 97 -12.28 17.47 -10.94
N GLY A 98 -12.28 17.41 -12.26
CA GLY A 98 -12.16 18.55 -13.14
C GLY A 98 -13.56 19.06 -13.51
N PRO A 99 -13.67 20.29 -14.03
CA PRO A 99 -14.93 20.73 -14.64
C PRO A 99 -15.30 19.72 -15.74
N ALA A 100 -16.55 19.28 -15.74
CA ALA A 100 -17.06 18.38 -16.77
C ALA A 100 -16.80 19.02 -18.16
N PRO A 101 -16.39 18.24 -19.18
CA PRO A 101 -16.37 18.77 -20.54
C PRO A 101 -17.80 19.17 -20.91
N GLU A 102 -18.02 20.42 -21.30
CA GLU A 102 -19.30 20.84 -21.86
C GLU A 102 -19.54 20.06 -23.16
N GLY A 103 -20.68 19.36 -23.24
CA GLY A 103 -21.09 18.60 -24.44
C GLY A 103 -21.41 17.11 -24.24
N ALA A 104 -21.46 16.58 -23.02
CA ALA A 104 -21.78 15.16 -22.77
C ALA A 104 -23.29 14.82 -22.80
N SER A 105 -24.08 15.43 -23.69
CA SER A 105 -25.53 15.21 -23.75
C SER A 105 -25.99 14.12 -24.72
N GLU A 106 -25.13 13.48 -25.52
CA GLU A 106 -25.62 12.53 -26.51
C GLU A 106 -24.92 11.17 -26.45
N ARG A 107 -25.75 10.19 -26.07
CA ARG A 107 -25.58 8.74 -26.22
C ARG A 107 -24.90 8.00 -25.07
N ALA A 108 -25.60 7.90 -23.95
CA ALA A 108 -25.52 6.69 -23.13
C ALA A 108 -26.07 5.50 -23.97
N PRO A 109 -25.43 4.32 -23.95
CA PRO A 109 -26.09 3.12 -24.42
C PRO A 109 -27.21 2.78 -23.43
N GLU A 110 -28.44 2.62 -23.93
CA GLU A 110 -29.50 1.96 -23.15
C GLU A 110 -29.01 0.57 -22.77
N VAL A 111 -28.84 0.37 -21.46
CA VAL A 111 -28.73 -0.97 -20.88
C VAL A 111 -30.12 -1.59 -20.96
N VAL A 112 -30.34 -2.42 -21.98
CA VAL A 112 -31.49 -3.30 -22.03
C VAL A 112 -31.31 -4.29 -20.89
N LEU A 113 -32.09 -4.12 -19.83
CA LEU A 113 -32.22 -5.09 -18.75
C LEU A 113 -33.23 -6.13 -19.23
N ASP A 114 -32.73 -7.22 -19.80
CA ASP A 114 -33.52 -8.43 -19.98
C ASP A 114 -33.75 -9.05 -18.59
N ASP A 115 -34.91 -8.75 -18.01
CA ASP A 115 -35.47 -9.44 -16.86
C ASP A 115 -36.31 -10.61 -17.38
N GLN A 116 -35.72 -11.81 -17.48
CA GLN A 116 -36.45 -13.06 -17.24
C GLN A 116 -35.54 -14.08 -16.56
N VAL A 117 -35.80 -14.20 -15.26
CA VAL A 117 -35.69 -15.39 -14.41
C VAL A 117 -35.76 -16.73 -15.15
N GLU A 118 -34.64 -17.45 -15.23
CA GLU A 118 -34.64 -18.89 -15.44
C GLU A 118 -34.62 -19.56 -14.06
N SER A 119 -35.78 -20.07 -13.66
CA SER A 119 -35.98 -20.91 -12.48
C SER A 119 -35.17 -22.19 -12.61
N THR A 120 -34.08 -22.32 -11.84
CA THR A 120 -33.45 -23.62 -11.63
C THR A 120 -34.26 -24.41 -10.61
N GLU A 121 -34.99 -25.40 -11.12
CA GLU A 121 -35.64 -26.44 -10.35
C GLU A 121 -34.58 -27.19 -9.54
N VAL A 122 -34.66 -27.09 -8.22
CA VAL A 122 -33.91 -27.96 -7.30
C VAL A 122 -34.79 -29.20 -7.10
N GLU A 123 -34.38 -30.32 -7.70
CA GLU A 123 -34.94 -31.64 -7.36
C GLU A 123 -34.76 -31.88 -5.85
N GLY A 124 -35.88 -32.16 -5.20
CA GLY A 124 -35.92 -32.55 -3.79
C GLY A 124 -35.38 -33.96 -3.62
N THR A 125 -34.44 -34.11 -2.70
CA THR A 125 -34.12 -35.40 -2.10
C THR A 125 -35.31 -35.87 -1.29
N GLU A 126 -36.03 -36.88 -1.79
CA GLU A 126 -37.05 -37.60 -1.04
C GLU A 126 -36.35 -38.56 -0.06
N ASP A 127 -36.28 -38.14 1.21
CA ASP A 127 -36.11 -39.07 2.33
C ASP A 127 -37.45 -39.76 2.60
N GLY A 128 -37.48 -41.09 2.50
CA GLY A 128 -38.34 -41.90 3.37
C GLY A 128 -39.06 -43.10 2.73
N GLU A 129 -38.52 -44.30 2.92
CA GLU A 129 -39.35 -45.49 3.11
C GLU A 129 -38.73 -46.46 4.14
N ALA A 130 -39.56 -46.77 5.15
CA ALA A 130 -39.65 -47.93 6.06
C ALA A 130 -38.39 -48.53 6.73
#